data_AF-A0A7S2KB27-F1
#
_entry.id   AF-A0A7S2KB27-F1
#
_cell.length_a   1.000
_cell.length_b   1.000
_cell.length_c   1.000
_cell.angle_alpha   90.00
_cell.angle_beta   90.00
_cell.angle_gamma   90.00
#
_symmetry.space_group_name_H-M   'P 1'
#
loop_
_entity.id
_entity.type
_entity.pdbx_description
1 polymer ?
#
loop_
_entity_poly.entity_id
_entity_poly.type
_entity_poly.pdbx_seq_one_letter_code
_entity_poly.pdbx_strand_id
1 'polypeptide(L)'
;MSPEGLVAQAQSFVHGSACTLVLPSVLVAASVLLLAYRGVTEEEHHLPLNGFLANIMLQMFPLLALKAKIYSCTDRVSLVPMVLVKTLLMHATIGVARVVSTVADPHSETIFGLPMLVDVVLLASALGLLKWEFGFTLSPVKWWSHVDVRNLVVLSVACSVLIEAYFVVLPHSWLSAKMQFYKQRLDVSKILFTTANYIDIVAFMPVVWRLYQAEDEHEDYNIGTHVSTDAKRQVRLFFAFVVAFYMWDDVVDPILTIMDEPVAMMAHAAHFMLLLDFAGFFTFQVAQPTSGGIKQSGEEVLGLLAQTDDDDNC
;
A
#
# COMPACT_ATOMS: atom_id res chain seq x y z
N MET A 1 -17.42 -2.47 38.61
CA MET A 1 -17.61 -2.29 37.16
C MET A 1 -18.06 -3.64 36.61
N SER A 2 -19.27 -3.73 36.03
CA SER A 2 -19.80 -5.03 35.57
C SER A 2 -19.06 -5.51 34.31
N PRO A 3 -18.87 -6.83 34.13
CA PRO A 3 -18.27 -7.38 32.91
C PRO A 3 -19.02 -6.96 31.64
N GLU A 4 -20.34 -6.77 31.72
CA GLU A 4 -21.15 -6.26 30.61
C GLU A 4 -20.81 -4.81 30.24
N GLY A 5 -20.52 -3.95 31.22
CA GLY A 5 -20.08 -2.58 30.96
C GLY A 5 -18.71 -2.53 30.28
N LEU A 6 -17.80 -3.44 30.66
CA LEU A 6 -16.47 -3.56 30.04
C LEU A 6 -16.57 -4.05 28.59
N VAL A 7 -17.45 -5.02 28.31
CA VAL A 7 -17.71 -5.51 26.94
C VAL A 7 -18.38 -4.45 26.08
N ALA A 8 -19.38 -3.74 26.59
CA ALA A 8 -20.03 -2.65 25.86
C ALA A 8 -19.08 -1.48 25.58
N GLN A 9 -18.21 -1.14 26.55
CA GLN A 9 -17.22 -0.08 26.39
C GLN A 9 -16.12 -0.52 25.41
N ALA A 10 -15.67 -1.78 25.46
CA ALA A 10 -14.76 -2.35 24.49
C ALA A 10 -15.39 -2.42 23.09
N GLN A 11 -16.67 -2.78 22.94
CA GLN A 11 -17.38 -2.71 21.67
C GLN A 11 -17.54 -1.27 21.18
N SER A 12 -17.88 -0.31 22.05
CA SER A 12 -17.96 1.10 21.67
C SER A 12 -16.60 1.69 21.31
N PHE A 13 -15.52 1.15 21.86
CA PHE A 13 -14.16 1.54 21.54
C PHE A 13 -13.70 0.91 20.23
N VAL A 14 -13.93 -0.39 20.04
CA VAL A 14 -13.56 -1.15 18.82
C VAL A 14 -14.42 -0.74 17.62
N HIS A 15 -15.71 -0.51 17.80
CA HIS A 15 -16.61 0.10 16.80
C HIS A 15 -16.53 1.62 16.81
N GLY A 16 -15.86 2.17 17.81
CA GLY A 16 -15.50 3.56 17.90
C GLY A 16 -14.56 3.91 16.76
N SER A 17 -15.00 4.90 16.01
CA SER A 17 -14.37 5.44 14.83
C SER A 17 -12.85 5.77 15.08
N ALA A 18 -12.46 6.12 16.31
CA ALA A 18 -11.06 6.34 16.70
C ALA A 18 -10.16 5.10 16.73
N CYS A 19 -10.69 3.89 16.96
CA CYS A 19 -9.86 2.68 17.07
C CYS A 19 -9.34 2.17 15.72
N THR A 20 -9.95 2.59 14.61
CA THR A 20 -9.56 2.11 13.28
C THR A 20 -8.16 2.61 12.86
N LEU A 21 -7.68 3.73 13.40
CA LEU A 21 -6.33 4.25 13.15
C LEU A 21 -5.29 3.77 14.16
N VAL A 22 -5.70 3.18 15.28
CA VAL A 22 -4.78 2.72 16.34
C VAL A 22 -3.88 1.63 15.81
N LEU A 23 -4.43 0.58 15.19
CA LEU A 23 -3.65 -0.55 14.68
C LEU A 23 -2.55 -0.12 13.69
N PRO A 24 -2.84 0.59 12.58
CA PRO A 24 -1.80 0.98 11.63
C PRO A 24 -0.79 1.96 12.24
N SER A 25 -1.21 2.85 13.16
CA SER A 25 -0.29 3.74 13.88
C SER A 25 0.67 2.96 14.79
N VAL A 26 0.17 1.95 15.51
CA VAL A 26 0.98 1.07 16.35
C VAL A 26 1.94 0.25 15.49
N LEU A 27 1.50 -0.27 14.35
CA LEU A 27 2.36 -1.03 13.43
C LEU A 27 3.47 -0.14 12.84
N VAL A 28 3.17 1.09 12.41
CA VAL A 28 4.19 2.04 11.92
C VAL A 28 5.17 2.39 13.05
N ALA A 29 4.66 2.69 14.25
CA ALA A 29 5.51 2.97 15.40
C ALA A 29 6.42 1.79 15.75
N ALA A 30 5.89 0.55 15.70
CA ALA A 30 6.67 -0.67 15.91
C ALA A 30 7.78 -0.81 14.86
N SER A 31 7.50 -0.57 13.58
CA SER A 31 8.50 -0.59 12.50
C SER A 31 9.60 0.45 12.72
N VAL A 32 9.25 1.67 13.14
CA VAL A 32 10.23 2.73 13.49
C VAL A 32 11.08 2.32 14.69
N LEU A 33 10.47 1.75 15.73
CA LEU A 33 11.19 1.28 16.91
C LEU A 33 12.11 0.11 16.58
N LEU A 34 11.73 -0.81 15.69
CA LEU A 34 12.60 -1.88 15.22
C LEU A 34 13.82 -1.35 14.47
N LEU A 35 13.62 -0.35 13.59
CA LEU A 35 14.71 0.31 12.89
C LEU A 35 15.66 1.03 13.85
N ALA A 36 15.11 1.75 14.84
CA ALA A 36 15.89 2.45 15.86
C ALA A 36 16.65 1.48 16.78
N TYR A 37 15.97 0.44 17.26
CA TYR A 37 16.56 -0.63 18.07
C TYR A 37 17.77 -1.23 17.35
N ARG A 38 17.58 -1.64 16.08
CA ARG A 38 18.65 -2.20 15.28
C ARG A 38 19.83 -1.24 15.12
N GLY A 39 19.56 0.03 14.84
CA GLY A 39 20.59 1.06 14.72
C GLY A 39 21.40 1.29 16.01
N VAL A 40 20.85 0.94 17.18
CA VAL A 40 21.52 1.06 18.49
C VAL A 40 22.24 -0.22 18.89
N THR A 41 21.67 -1.40 18.60
CA THR A 41 22.18 -2.68 19.12
C THR A 41 23.14 -3.42 18.21
N GLU A 42 23.10 -3.21 16.90
CA GLU A 42 23.99 -3.90 15.97
C GLU A 42 25.25 -3.07 15.68
N GLU A 43 26.38 -3.51 16.25
CA GLU A 43 27.69 -2.87 16.06
C GLU A 43 28.18 -2.97 14.60
N GLU A 44 27.83 -4.06 13.89
CA GLU A 44 28.04 -4.16 12.44
C GLU A 44 26.84 -3.59 11.69
N HIS A 45 27.05 -2.45 11.01
CA HIS A 45 26.03 -1.85 10.16
C HIS A 45 25.75 -2.75 8.95
N HIS A 46 24.84 -3.70 9.09
CA HIS A 46 24.24 -4.44 7.98
C HIS A 46 23.34 -3.49 7.17
N LEU A 47 23.98 -2.61 6.39
CA LEU A 47 23.34 -1.59 5.54
C LEU A 47 22.17 -2.11 4.69
N PRO A 48 22.23 -3.33 4.10
CA PRO A 48 21.11 -3.85 3.30
C PRO A 48 19.81 -4.00 4.11
N LEU A 49 19.91 -4.47 5.36
CA LEU A 49 18.74 -4.72 6.17
C LEU A 49 18.15 -3.43 6.75
N ASN A 50 18.98 -2.45 7.11
CA ASN A 50 18.47 -1.11 7.45
C ASN A 50 17.76 -0.45 6.27
N GLY A 51 18.30 -0.59 5.06
CA GLY A 51 17.64 -0.12 3.83
C GLY A 51 16.31 -0.81 3.58
N PHE A 52 16.27 -2.13 3.76
CA PHE A 52 15.04 -2.92 3.66
C PHE A 52 13.97 -2.47 4.67
N LEU A 53 14.32 -2.33 5.95
CA LEU A 53 13.40 -1.86 7.00
C LEU A 53 12.88 -0.45 6.72
N ALA A 54 13.74 0.44 6.23
CA ALA A 54 13.34 1.78 5.81
C ALA A 54 12.37 1.75 4.63
N ASN A 55 12.57 0.86 3.65
CA ASN A 55 11.65 0.70 2.51
C ASN A 55 10.27 0.21 2.96
N ILE A 56 10.20 -0.80 3.84
CA ILE A 56 8.93 -1.28 4.41
C ILE A 56 8.23 -0.15 5.18
N MET A 57 8.97 0.61 5.98
CA MET A 57 8.41 1.77 6.69
C MET A 57 7.83 2.80 5.69
N LEU A 58 8.55 3.09 4.60
CA LEU A 58 8.09 3.99 3.54
C LEU A 58 6.82 3.47 2.84
N GLN A 59 6.67 2.16 2.65
CA GLN A 59 5.46 1.53 2.10
C GLN A 59 4.23 1.67 3.02
N MET A 60 4.44 1.66 4.34
CA MET A 60 3.34 1.76 5.30
C MET A 60 2.74 3.17 5.38
N PHE A 61 3.50 4.23 5.08
CA PHE A 61 3.01 5.62 5.18
C PHE A 61 1.86 5.95 4.23
N PRO A 62 1.93 5.65 2.91
CA PRO A 62 0.80 5.84 2.01
C PRO A 62 -0.47 5.13 2.49
N LEU A 63 -0.35 3.92 3.02
CA LEU A 63 -1.49 3.14 3.52
C LEU A 63 -2.11 3.76 4.79
N LEU A 64 -1.28 4.22 5.72
CA LEU A 64 -1.74 4.95 6.91
C LEU A 64 -2.43 6.26 6.52
N ALA A 65 -1.81 7.05 5.64
CA ALA A 65 -2.37 8.31 5.15
C ALA A 65 -3.69 8.09 4.42
N LEU A 66 -3.75 7.04 3.59
CA LEU A 66 -4.95 6.62 2.87
C LEU A 66 -6.06 6.29 3.87
N LYS A 67 -5.80 5.42 4.86
CA LYS A 67 -6.79 5.06 5.88
C LYS A 67 -7.29 6.27 6.68
N ALA A 68 -6.37 7.15 7.09
CA ALA A 68 -6.70 8.39 7.81
C ALA A 68 -7.60 9.31 6.97
N LYS A 69 -7.27 9.50 5.68
CA LYS A 69 -8.02 10.38 4.79
C LYS A 69 -9.39 9.83 4.43
N ILE A 70 -9.47 8.54 4.12
CA ILE A 70 -10.75 7.87 3.86
C ILE A 70 -11.67 8.03 5.06
N TYR A 71 -11.13 7.89 6.27
CA TYR A 71 -11.90 8.07 7.48
C TYR A 71 -12.46 9.50 7.63
N SER A 72 -11.73 10.52 7.20
CA SER A 72 -12.23 11.90 7.20
C SER A 72 -13.27 12.19 6.12
N CYS A 73 -13.31 11.42 5.03
CA CYS A 73 -14.25 11.63 3.92
C CYS A 73 -15.64 11.04 4.24
N THR A 74 -16.71 11.78 3.95
CA THR A 74 -18.10 11.31 4.07
C THR A 74 -18.52 10.41 2.90
N ASP A 75 -18.04 10.67 1.68
CA ASP A 75 -18.30 9.81 0.51
C ASP A 75 -17.05 9.06 0.05
N ARG A 76 -16.78 7.95 0.75
CA ARG A 76 -15.53 7.19 0.66
C ARG A 76 -15.47 6.27 -0.54
N VAL A 77 -16.62 5.82 -1.03
CA VAL A 77 -16.71 4.62 -1.87
C VAL A 77 -16.80 4.96 -3.36
N SER A 78 -17.29 6.15 -3.70
CA SER A 78 -17.41 6.61 -5.09
C SER A 78 -16.05 6.88 -5.76
N LEU A 79 -15.05 7.33 -5.00
CA LEU A 79 -13.71 7.63 -5.50
C LEU A 79 -12.86 6.39 -5.76
N VAL A 80 -13.19 5.27 -5.12
CA VAL A 80 -12.35 4.06 -5.07
C VAL A 80 -12.09 3.48 -6.47
N PRO A 81 -13.10 3.21 -7.32
CA PRO A 81 -12.86 2.52 -8.60
C PRO A 81 -11.85 3.23 -9.52
N MET A 82 -11.86 4.57 -9.55
CA MET A 82 -10.94 5.36 -10.38
C MET A 82 -9.48 5.25 -9.92
N VAL A 83 -9.27 5.14 -8.60
CA VAL A 83 -7.92 5.06 -8.02
C VAL A 83 -7.37 3.63 -8.01
N LEU A 84 -8.25 2.62 -8.01
CA LEU A 84 -7.84 1.21 -8.11
C LEU A 84 -7.13 0.90 -9.43
N VAL A 85 -7.61 1.45 -10.56
CA VAL A 85 -6.97 1.24 -11.88
C VAL A 85 -5.51 1.67 -11.86
N LYS A 86 -5.22 2.84 -11.28
CA LYS A 86 -3.85 3.38 -11.21
C LYS A 86 -2.96 2.51 -10.34
N THR A 87 -3.46 2.04 -9.21
CA THR A 87 -2.72 1.13 -8.32
C THR A 87 -2.44 -0.20 -9.00
N LEU A 88 -3.41 -0.74 -9.75
CA LEU A 88 -3.24 -1.98 -10.49
C LEU A 88 -2.25 -1.84 -11.66
N LEU A 89 -2.19 -0.67 -12.31
CA LEU A 89 -1.15 -0.33 -13.28
C LEU A 89 0.25 -0.27 -12.64
N MET A 90 0.36 0.25 -11.42
CA MET A 90 1.63 0.21 -10.67
C MET A 90 2.07 -1.24 -10.44
N HIS A 91 1.18 -2.11 -9.93
CA HIS A 91 1.48 -3.53 -9.71
C HIS A 91 1.79 -4.31 -10.99
N ALA A 92 1.10 -3.99 -12.10
CA ALA A 92 1.46 -4.57 -13.39
C ALA A 92 2.86 -4.13 -13.84
N THR A 93 3.28 -2.89 -13.53
CA THR A 93 4.65 -2.42 -13.81
C THR A 93 5.68 -3.13 -12.92
N ILE A 94 5.37 -3.37 -11.64
CA ILE A 94 6.19 -4.18 -10.73
C ILE A 94 6.40 -5.58 -11.32
N GLY A 95 5.31 -6.25 -11.70
CA GLY A 95 5.35 -7.58 -12.30
C GLY A 95 6.18 -7.63 -13.59
N VAL A 96 6.03 -6.65 -14.48
CA VAL A 96 6.87 -6.55 -15.69
C VAL A 96 8.34 -6.37 -15.31
N ALA A 97 8.67 -5.46 -14.39
CA ALA A 97 10.04 -5.22 -13.96
C ALA A 97 10.68 -6.47 -13.35
N ARG A 98 9.97 -7.21 -12.48
CA ARG A 98 10.46 -8.47 -11.89
C ARG A 98 10.67 -9.57 -12.91
N VAL A 99 9.68 -9.81 -13.78
CA VAL A 99 9.78 -10.82 -14.85
C VAL A 99 10.95 -10.52 -15.77
N VAL A 100 11.10 -9.27 -16.23
CA VAL A 100 12.21 -8.87 -17.11
C VAL A 100 13.55 -8.93 -16.36
N SER A 101 13.59 -8.55 -15.08
CA SER A 101 14.77 -8.68 -14.23
C SER A 101 15.27 -10.12 -14.17
N THR A 102 14.38 -11.07 -13.87
CA THR A 102 14.72 -12.50 -13.76
C THR A 102 15.19 -13.07 -15.10
N VAL A 103 14.56 -12.67 -16.21
CA VAL A 103 14.97 -13.10 -17.56
C VAL A 103 16.30 -12.46 -18.00
N ALA A 104 16.58 -11.24 -17.55
CA ALA A 104 17.80 -10.53 -17.88
C ALA A 104 19.03 -11.00 -17.08
N ASP A 105 18.83 -11.73 -15.98
CA ASP A 105 19.92 -12.27 -15.18
C ASP A 105 20.51 -13.54 -15.83
N PRO A 106 21.74 -13.49 -16.40
CA PRO A 106 22.35 -14.64 -17.06
C PRO A 106 22.75 -15.76 -16.09
N HIS A 107 22.80 -15.48 -14.79
CA HIS A 107 23.19 -16.43 -13.75
C HIS A 107 21.99 -16.99 -12.97
N SER A 108 20.78 -16.60 -13.34
CA SER A 108 19.57 -17.08 -12.71
C SER A 108 19.34 -18.56 -13.07
N GLU A 109 19.67 -19.46 -12.15
CA GLU A 109 19.18 -20.84 -12.17
C GLU A 109 17.64 -20.89 -11.93
N THR A 110 17.04 -19.76 -11.56
CA THR A 110 15.64 -19.62 -11.15
C THR A 110 14.70 -19.20 -12.27
N ILE A 111 15.14 -19.18 -13.54
CA ILE A 111 14.27 -18.87 -14.70
C ILE A 111 13.01 -19.74 -14.74
N PHE A 112 13.10 -20.99 -14.27
CA PHE A 112 11.95 -21.90 -14.14
C PHE A 112 11.57 -22.19 -12.68
N GLY A 113 12.02 -21.36 -11.75
CA GLY A 113 11.74 -21.46 -10.33
C GLY A 113 10.33 -21.04 -9.96
N LEU A 114 9.92 -21.42 -8.75
CA LEU A 114 8.63 -21.01 -8.16
C LEU A 114 8.42 -19.48 -8.16
N PRO A 115 9.42 -18.62 -7.83
CA PRO A 115 9.22 -17.18 -7.81
C PRO A 115 8.82 -16.59 -9.17
N MET A 116 9.51 -17.02 -10.24
CA MET A 116 9.19 -16.57 -11.60
C MET A 116 7.78 -16.98 -12.02
N LEU A 117 7.36 -18.21 -11.68
CA LEU A 117 6.01 -18.67 -11.97
C LEU A 117 4.96 -17.81 -11.26
N VAL A 118 5.18 -17.49 -9.98
CA VAL A 118 4.24 -16.67 -9.21
C VAL A 118 4.20 -15.23 -9.74
N ASP A 119 5.34 -14.61 -10.03
CA ASP A 119 5.40 -13.27 -10.64
C ASP A 119 4.63 -13.21 -11.97
N VAL A 120 4.78 -14.23 -12.83
CA VAL A 120 4.04 -14.31 -14.10
C VAL A 120 2.53 -14.46 -13.86
N VAL A 121 2.12 -15.29 -12.88
CA VAL A 121 0.70 -15.46 -12.54
C VAL A 121 0.10 -14.17 -11.97
N LEU A 122 0.82 -13.47 -11.09
CA LEU A 122 0.39 -12.20 -10.50
C LEU A 122 0.30 -11.11 -11.57
N LEU A 123 1.29 -11.02 -12.47
CA LEU A 123 1.25 -10.10 -13.61
C LEU A 123 0.05 -10.38 -14.52
N ALA A 124 -0.16 -11.65 -14.90
CA ALA A 124 -1.30 -12.05 -15.72
C ALA A 124 -2.63 -11.72 -15.04
N SER A 125 -2.72 -11.91 -13.72
CA SER A 125 -3.90 -11.57 -12.92
C SER A 125 -4.15 -10.06 -12.91
N ALA A 126 -3.11 -9.24 -12.73
CA ALA A 126 -3.23 -7.77 -12.75
C ALA A 126 -3.72 -7.27 -14.13
N LEU A 127 -3.13 -7.78 -15.22
CA LEU A 127 -3.54 -7.46 -16.59
C LEU A 127 -4.96 -7.95 -16.91
N GLY A 128 -5.33 -9.13 -16.43
CA GLY A 128 -6.66 -9.71 -16.56
C GLY A 128 -7.72 -8.86 -15.85
N LEU A 129 -7.47 -8.46 -14.59
CA LEU A 129 -8.34 -7.57 -13.84
C LEU A 129 -8.48 -6.20 -14.53
N LEU A 130 -7.37 -5.59 -14.97
CA LEU A 130 -7.40 -4.33 -15.73
C LEU A 130 -8.32 -4.45 -16.94
N LYS A 131 -8.13 -5.48 -17.76
CA LYS A 131 -8.88 -5.65 -19.01
C LYS A 131 -10.34 -6.00 -18.80
N TRP A 132 -10.64 -7.00 -17.96
CA TRP A 132 -11.96 -7.61 -17.87
C TRP A 132 -12.86 -6.97 -16.82
N GLU A 133 -12.32 -6.56 -15.67
CA GLU A 133 -13.12 -5.98 -14.59
C GLU A 133 -13.16 -4.46 -14.66
N PHE A 134 -12.05 -3.83 -15.03
CA PHE A 134 -11.95 -2.36 -15.10
C PHE A 134 -12.16 -1.80 -16.51
N GLY A 135 -12.32 -2.66 -17.52
CA GLY A 135 -12.51 -2.24 -18.92
C GLY A 135 -11.32 -1.45 -19.49
N PHE A 136 -10.15 -1.57 -18.86
CA PHE A 136 -8.95 -0.84 -19.26
C PHE A 136 -8.38 -1.45 -20.55
N THR A 137 -8.21 -0.60 -21.57
CA THR A 137 -7.60 -1.04 -22.82
C THR A 137 -6.09 -1.15 -22.64
N LEU A 138 -5.53 -2.36 -22.78
CA LEU A 138 -4.10 -2.67 -22.68
C LEU A 138 -3.28 -2.12 -23.86
N SER A 139 -3.47 -0.85 -24.21
CA SER A 139 -2.67 -0.13 -25.20
C SER A 139 -1.56 0.64 -24.48
N PRO A 140 -0.29 0.55 -24.93
CA PRO A 140 0.80 1.35 -24.36
C PRO A 140 0.52 2.86 -24.35
N VAL A 141 -0.21 3.35 -25.36
CA VAL A 141 -0.61 4.77 -25.44
C VAL A 141 -1.54 5.15 -24.29
N LYS A 142 -2.49 4.28 -23.93
CA LYS A 142 -3.38 4.49 -22.79
C LYS A 142 -2.62 4.39 -21.47
N TRP A 143 -1.69 3.45 -21.34
CA TRP A 143 -0.82 3.37 -20.17
C TRP A 143 -0.06 4.69 -19.96
N TRP A 144 0.56 5.22 -21.02
CA TRP A 144 1.36 6.44 -20.95
C TRP A 144 0.54 7.72 -20.72
N SER A 145 -0.78 7.65 -20.91
CA SER A 145 -1.70 8.75 -20.62
C SER A 145 -1.91 8.97 -19.12
N HIS A 146 -1.59 7.99 -18.27
CA HIS A 146 -1.59 8.12 -16.82
C HIS A 146 -0.29 8.80 -16.34
N VAL A 147 -0.29 10.14 -16.37
CA VAL A 147 0.89 10.97 -16.06
C VAL A 147 1.42 10.71 -14.64
N ASP A 148 0.54 10.49 -13.67
CA ASP A 148 0.89 10.19 -12.28
C ASP A 148 1.63 8.85 -12.14
N VAL A 149 1.07 7.78 -12.72
CA VAL A 149 1.70 6.46 -12.77
C VAL A 149 3.06 6.55 -13.48
N ARG A 150 3.10 7.19 -14.65
CA ARG A 150 4.33 7.35 -15.43
C ARG A 150 5.41 8.09 -14.65
N ASN A 151 5.07 9.21 -14.01
CA ASN A 151 6.03 10.02 -13.28
C ASN A 151 6.61 9.27 -12.08
N LEU A 152 5.78 8.50 -11.36
CA LEU A 152 6.24 7.65 -10.26
C LEU A 152 7.16 6.53 -10.76
N VAL A 153 6.81 5.85 -11.86
CA VAL A 153 7.66 4.82 -12.46
C VAL A 153 9.00 5.40 -12.92
N VAL A 154 9.00 6.56 -13.58
CA VAL A 154 10.24 7.24 -14.00
C VAL A 154 11.08 7.65 -12.80
N LEU A 155 10.45 8.14 -11.72
CA LEU A 155 11.13 8.46 -10.47
C LEU A 155 11.79 7.22 -9.87
N SER A 156 11.08 6.09 -9.79
CA SER A 156 11.63 4.83 -9.28
C SER A 156 12.80 4.34 -10.13
N VAL A 157 12.69 4.39 -11.47
CA VAL A 157 13.81 4.04 -12.37
C VAL A 157 15.01 4.95 -12.14
N ALA A 158 14.79 6.27 -12.04
CA ALA A 158 15.87 7.23 -11.83
C ALA A 158 16.57 6.98 -10.49
N CYS A 159 15.82 6.76 -9.41
CA CYS A 159 16.37 6.41 -8.10
C CYS A 159 17.19 5.11 -8.16
N SER A 160 16.70 4.07 -8.84
CA SER A 160 17.43 2.80 -9.00
C SER A 160 18.72 2.96 -9.78
N VAL A 161 18.71 3.73 -10.87
CA VAL A 161 19.93 4.00 -11.65
C VAL A 161 20.93 4.80 -10.82
N LEU A 162 20.47 5.81 -10.08
CA LEU A 162 21.34 6.63 -9.24
C LEU A 162 21.97 5.83 -8.10
N ILE A 163 21.22 4.96 -7.43
CA ILE A 163 21.76 4.15 -6.32
C ILE A 163 22.77 3.12 -6.82
N GLU A 164 22.50 2.45 -7.94
CA GLU A 164 23.43 1.49 -8.54
C GLU A 164 24.69 2.20 -9.09
N ALA A 165 24.53 3.34 -9.76
CA ALA A 165 25.65 4.15 -10.23
C ALA A 165 26.51 4.67 -9.06
N TYR A 166 25.88 5.06 -7.96
CA TYR A 166 26.58 5.49 -6.75
C TYR A 166 27.51 4.41 -6.20
N PHE A 167 27.05 3.15 -6.14
CA PHE A 167 27.88 2.03 -5.71
C PHE A 167 29.04 1.71 -6.68
N VAL A 168 28.85 1.93 -7.97
CA VAL A 168 29.90 1.74 -8.97
C VAL A 168 30.99 2.83 -8.87
N VAL A 169 30.59 4.09 -8.67
CA VAL A 169 31.51 5.24 -8.66
C VAL A 169 32.27 5.38 -7.34
N LEU A 170 31.71 4.92 -6.22
CA LEU A 170 32.34 5.04 -4.90
C LEU A 170 33.76 4.41 -4.84
N PRO A 171 34.75 5.11 -4.23
CA PRO A 171 36.09 4.56 -4.02
C PRO A 171 36.05 3.30 -3.16
N HIS A 172 36.89 2.31 -3.49
CA HIS A 172 36.97 1.06 -2.74
C HIS A 172 37.33 1.24 -1.27
N SER A 173 38.10 2.28 -0.95
CA SER A 173 38.49 2.61 0.43
C SER A 173 37.33 3.07 1.30
N TRP A 174 36.20 3.47 0.70
CA TRP A 174 35.02 3.94 1.41
C TRP A 174 33.98 2.83 1.60
N LEU A 175 34.17 1.68 0.95
CA LEU A 175 33.27 0.54 1.01
C LEU A 175 33.82 -0.53 1.96
N SER A 176 32.95 -1.08 2.81
CA SER A 176 33.28 -2.25 3.63
C SER A 176 33.58 -3.46 2.73
N ALA A 177 34.36 -4.43 3.22
CA ALA A 177 34.73 -5.62 2.44
C ALA A 177 33.49 -6.38 1.91
N LYS A 178 32.39 -6.43 2.69
CA LYS A 178 31.10 -6.99 2.28
C LYS A 178 30.50 -6.21 1.08
N MET A 179 30.57 -4.87 1.09
CA MET A 179 30.08 -4.04 -0.02
C MET A 179 30.96 -4.11 -1.28
N GLN A 180 32.25 -4.43 -1.14
CA GLN A 180 33.11 -4.61 -2.30
C GLN A 180 32.65 -5.80 -3.18
N PHE A 181 32.03 -6.82 -2.58
CA PHE A 181 31.41 -7.92 -3.32
C PHE A 181 30.20 -7.46 -4.18
N TYR A 182 29.50 -6.41 -3.73
CA TYR A 182 28.39 -5.79 -4.46
C TYR A 182 28.85 -4.87 -5.60
N LYS A 183 30.14 -4.54 -5.69
CA LYS A 183 30.71 -3.72 -6.76
C LYS A 183 30.87 -4.53 -8.05
N GLN A 184 29.77 -5.07 -8.54
CA GLN A 184 29.66 -5.59 -9.88
C GLN A 184 29.31 -4.45 -10.85
N ARG A 185 29.46 -4.73 -12.16
CA ARG A 185 29.10 -3.78 -13.21
C ARG A 185 27.64 -3.36 -13.07
N LEU A 186 27.28 -2.22 -13.68
CA LEU A 186 25.88 -1.84 -13.85
C LEU A 186 25.15 -2.98 -14.55
N ASP A 187 24.34 -3.69 -13.78
CA ASP A 187 23.58 -4.84 -14.23
C ASP A 187 22.12 -4.42 -14.40
N VAL A 188 21.59 -4.64 -15.60
CA VAL A 188 20.21 -4.30 -15.94
C VAL A 188 19.23 -5.08 -15.07
N SER A 189 19.54 -6.34 -14.74
CA SER A 189 18.69 -7.14 -13.85
C SER A 189 18.55 -6.47 -12.49
N LYS A 190 19.67 -6.12 -11.84
CA LYS A 190 19.67 -5.43 -10.54
C LYS A 190 18.93 -4.10 -10.57
N ILE A 191 19.16 -3.28 -11.60
CA ILE A 191 18.46 -2.00 -11.77
C ILE A 191 16.95 -2.22 -11.87
N LEU A 192 16.49 -3.22 -12.63
CA LEU A 192 15.07 -3.54 -12.77
C LEU A 192 14.46 -4.09 -11.48
N PHE A 193 15.17 -4.96 -10.76
CA PHE A 193 14.75 -5.45 -9.46
C PHE A 193 14.61 -4.32 -8.43
N THR A 194 15.62 -3.48 -8.30
CA THR A 194 15.59 -2.29 -7.43
C THR A 194 14.47 -1.33 -7.86
N THR A 195 14.22 -1.18 -9.16
CA THR A 195 13.11 -0.40 -9.68
C THR A 195 11.77 -0.97 -9.26
N ALA A 196 11.57 -2.28 -9.35
CA ALA A 196 10.34 -2.94 -8.91
C ALA A 196 10.06 -2.64 -7.43
N ASN A 197 11.08 -2.74 -6.57
CA ASN A 197 10.97 -2.44 -5.15
C ASN A 197 10.62 -0.96 -4.89
N TYR A 198 11.22 -0.02 -5.61
CA TYR A 198 10.86 1.39 -5.49
C TYR A 198 9.47 1.72 -6.06
N ILE A 199 9.01 1.04 -7.11
CA ILE A 199 7.64 1.17 -7.60
C ILE A 199 6.65 0.66 -6.54
N ASP A 200 6.98 -0.44 -5.87
CA ASP A 200 6.18 -0.99 -4.77
C ASP A 200 6.02 0.01 -3.62
N ILE A 201 7.11 0.68 -3.20
CA ILE A 201 7.07 1.76 -2.21
C ILE A 201 6.03 2.83 -2.54
N VAL A 202 5.91 3.20 -3.81
CA VAL A 202 5.02 4.27 -4.25
C VAL A 202 3.73 3.76 -4.89
N ALA A 203 3.43 2.46 -4.83
CA ALA A 203 2.33 1.84 -5.58
C ALA A 203 0.96 2.40 -5.18
N PHE A 204 0.78 2.77 -3.91
CA PHE A 204 -0.44 3.36 -3.37
C PHE A 204 -0.49 4.90 -3.44
N MET A 205 0.61 5.57 -3.80
CA MET A 205 0.64 7.04 -3.89
C MET A 205 -0.36 7.65 -4.86
N PRO A 206 -0.67 7.06 -6.04
CA PRO A 206 -1.70 7.59 -6.92
C PRO A 206 -3.08 7.69 -6.25
N VAL A 207 -3.38 6.75 -5.33
CA VAL A 207 -4.63 6.75 -4.56
C VAL A 207 -4.64 7.89 -3.58
N VAL A 208 -3.57 8.01 -2.79
CA VAL A 208 -3.41 9.07 -1.78
C VAL A 208 -3.58 10.42 -2.44
N TRP A 209 -2.82 10.69 -3.51
CA TRP A 209 -2.89 11.95 -4.25
C TRP A 209 -4.31 12.27 -4.73
N ARG A 210 -5.00 11.29 -5.33
CA ARG A 210 -6.35 11.50 -5.84
C ARG A 210 -7.39 11.78 -4.76
N LEU A 211 -7.23 11.20 -3.57
CA LEU A 211 -8.11 11.53 -2.45
C LEU A 211 -7.89 12.95 -1.95
N TYR A 212 -6.65 13.40 -1.85
CA TYR A 212 -6.35 14.80 -1.50
C TYR A 212 -6.93 15.78 -2.52
N GLN A 213 -6.80 15.49 -3.82
CA GLN A 213 -7.40 16.33 -4.86
C GLN A 213 -8.93 16.36 -4.81
N ALA A 214 -9.57 15.22 -4.53
CA ALA A 214 -11.02 15.16 -4.45
C ALA A 214 -11.58 15.99 -3.28
N GLU A 215 -10.83 16.08 -2.17
CA GLU A 215 -11.18 16.92 -1.02
C GLU A 215 -11.10 18.42 -1.36
N ASP A 216 -10.11 18.85 -2.14
CA ASP A 216 -9.99 20.24 -2.58
C ASP A 216 -11.06 20.64 -3.61
N GLU A 217 -11.54 19.70 -4.42
CA GLU A 217 -12.59 19.92 -5.44
C GLU A 217 -14.03 19.86 -4.86
N HIS A 218 -14.18 19.64 -3.55
CA HIS A 218 -15.46 19.27 -2.91
C HIS A 218 -16.39 20.40 -2.47
N GLU A 219 -16.30 21.61 -3.04
CA GLU A 219 -17.42 22.56 -2.93
C GLU A 219 -18.62 22.18 -3.85
N ASP A 220 -18.41 21.41 -4.92
CA ASP A 220 -19.47 21.17 -5.93
C ASP A 220 -19.92 19.70 -6.12
N TYR A 221 -19.27 18.73 -5.50
CA TYR A 221 -19.55 17.31 -5.74
C TYR A 221 -20.53 16.73 -4.71
N ASN A 222 -21.83 16.94 -4.94
CA ASN A 222 -22.90 16.14 -4.33
C ASN A 222 -22.89 14.71 -4.90
N ILE A 223 -21.84 13.93 -4.63
CA ILE A 223 -21.79 12.52 -5.02
C ILE A 223 -22.71 11.74 -4.08
N GLY A 224 -23.94 11.54 -4.55
CA GLY A 224 -24.98 10.83 -3.81
C GLY A 224 -24.75 9.32 -3.81
N THR A 225 -24.21 8.82 -2.69
CA THR A 225 -24.63 7.64 -1.88
C THR A 225 -24.99 6.29 -2.55
N HIS A 226 -24.87 6.09 -3.86
CA HIS A 226 -25.17 4.80 -4.48
C HIS A 226 -23.98 4.25 -5.28
N VAL A 227 -23.22 3.40 -4.62
CA VAL A 227 -22.12 2.64 -5.24
C VAL A 227 -22.73 1.55 -6.11
N SER A 228 -22.41 1.55 -7.40
CA SER A 228 -22.90 0.51 -8.32
C SER A 228 -22.44 -0.88 -7.87
N THR A 229 -23.24 -1.91 -8.17
CA THR A 229 -22.88 -3.31 -7.89
C THR A 229 -21.56 -3.72 -8.52
N ASP A 230 -21.25 -3.14 -9.69
CA ASP A 230 -20.00 -3.37 -10.42
C ASP A 230 -18.81 -2.76 -9.69
N ALA A 231 -18.94 -1.53 -9.18
CA ALA A 231 -17.90 -0.92 -8.34
C ALA A 231 -17.65 -1.77 -7.08
N LYS A 232 -18.70 -2.28 -6.43
CA LYS A 232 -18.56 -3.18 -5.27
C LYS A 232 -17.80 -4.47 -5.62
N ARG A 233 -18.04 -5.03 -6.82
CA ARG A 233 -17.31 -6.20 -7.33
C ARG A 233 -15.85 -5.87 -7.63
N GLN A 234 -15.58 -4.76 -8.32
CA GLN A 234 -14.23 -4.30 -8.66
C GLN A 234 -13.37 -4.12 -7.40
N VAL A 235 -13.91 -3.49 -6.36
CA VAL A 235 -13.19 -3.30 -5.09
C VAL A 235 -12.84 -4.63 -4.44
N ARG A 236 -13.77 -5.58 -4.37
CA ARG A 236 -13.52 -6.92 -3.80
C ARG A 236 -12.44 -7.68 -4.56
N LEU A 237 -12.52 -7.69 -5.88
CA LEU A 237 -11.54 -8.41 -6.71
C LEU A 237 -10.16 -7.76 -6.65
N PHE A 238 -10.09 -6.43 -6.64
CA PHE A 238 -8.84 -5.70 -6.45
C PHE A 238 -8.19 -6.03 -5.11
N PHE A 239 -8.94 -5.97 -4.00
CA PHE A 239 -8.36 -6.25 -2.68
C PHE A 239 -8.01 -7.73 -2.51
N ALA A 240 -8.76 -8.65 -3.11
CA ALA A 240 -8.37 -10.06 -3.16
C ALA A 240 -7.02 -10.24 -3.90
N PHE A 241 -6.83 -9.54 -5.01
CA PHE A 241 -5.55 -9.52 -5.73
C PHE A 241 -4.42 -8.93 -4.88
N VAL A 242 -4.62 -7.76 -4.25
CA VAL A 242 -3.61 -7.12 -3.39
C VAL A 242 -3.21 -8.03 -2.23
N VAL A 243 -4.18 -8.65 -1.56
CA VAL A 243 -3.89 -9.61 -0.47
C VAL A 243 -3.11 -10.81 -1.00
N ALA A 244 -3.45 -11.36 -2.17
CA ALA A 244 -2.70 -12.48 -2.75
C ALA A 244 -1.27 -12.07 -3.15
N PHE A 245 -1.10 -10.89 -3.74
CA PHE A 245 0.18 -10.32 -4.14
C PHE A 245 1.10 -10.16 -2.92
N TYR A 246 0.64 -9.48 -1.88
CA TYR A 246 1.44 -9.25 -0.68
C TYR A 246 1.55 -10.47 0.24
N MET A 247 0.65 -11.45 0.15
CA MET A 247 0.84 -12.74 0.83
C MET A 247 2.06 -13.47 0.25
N TRP A 248 2.25 -13.40 -1.07
CA TRP A 248 3.46 -13.92 -1.67
C TRP A 248 4.68 -13.11 -1.23
N ASP A 249 4.66 -11.79 -1.40
CA ASP A 249 5.82 -10.92 -1.16
C ASP A 249 6.23 -10.76 0.32
N ASP A 250 5.28 -10.74 1.26
CA ASP A 250 5.56 -10.47 2.67
C ASP A 250 5.49 -11.71 3.57
N VAL A 251 4.95 -12.83 3.07
CA VAL A 251 4.82 -14.03 3.89
C VAL A 251 5.56 -15.18 3.26
N VAL A 252 5.18 -15.58 2.04
CA VAL A 252 5.71 -16.81 1.44
C VAL A 252 7.17 -16.63 1.03
N ASP A 253 7.51 -15.61 0.24
CA ASP A 253 8.88 -15.40 -0.22
C ASP A 253 9.84 -15.17 0.96
N PRO A 254 9.53 -14.33 1.97
CA PRO A 254 10.41 -14.14 3.12
C PRO A 254 10.65 -15.40 3.95
N ILE A 255 9.61 -16.24 4.15
CA ILE A 255 9.77 -17.54 4.81
C ILE A 255 10.73 -18.44 4.05
N LEU A 256 10.72 -18.38 2.72
CA LEU A 256 11.58 -19.20 1.87
C LEU A 256 13.01 -18.65 1.75
N THR A 257 13.21 -17.33 1.88
CA THR A 257 14.49 -16.68 1.53
C THR A 257 15.25 -16.06 2.70
N ILE A 258 14.56 -15.61 3.76
CA ILE A 258 15.17 -14.81 4.85
C ILE A 258 14.73 -15.26 6.25
N MET A 259 14.36 -16.53 6.43
CA MET A 259 13.91 -17.07 7.72
C MET A 259 14.93 -16.88 8.86
N ASP A 260 16.21 -16.76 8.54
CA ASP A 260 17.30 -16.54 9.51
C ASP A 260 17.40 -15.08 10.01
N GLU A 261 16.63 -14.15 9.43
CA GLU A 261 16.62 -12.73 9.78
C GLU A 261 15.28 -12.33 10.44
N PRO A 262 15.08 -12.60 11.74
CA PRO A 262 13.78 -12.45 12.41
C PRO A 262 13.25 -11.00 12.39
N VAL A 263 14.15 -10.01 12.40
CA VAL A 263 13.77 -8.60 12.32
C VAL A 263 13.18 -8.26 10.94
N ALA A 264 13.73 -8.82 9.87
CA ALA A 264 13.20 -8.65 8.51
C ALA A 264 11.81 -9.29 8.39
N MET A 265 11.69 -10.52 8.90
CA MET A 265 10.42 -11.26 8.96
C MET A 265 9.32 -10.50 9.71
N MET A 266 9.66 -9.89 10.85
CA MET A 266 8.72 -9.09 11.62
C MET A 266 8.25 -7.83 10.88
N ALA A 267 9.15 -7.18 10.12
CA ALA A 267 8.79 -6.01 9.34
C ALA A 267 7.84 -6.36 8.19
N HIS A 268 8.10 -7.45 7.46
CA HIS A 268 7.18 -7.97 6.45
C HIS A 268 5.83 -8.36 7.07
N ALA A 269 5.82 -9.05 8.20
CA ALA A 269 4.58 -9.39 8.90
C ALA A 269 3.78 -8.14 9.31
N ALA A 270 4.45 -7.09 9.80
CA ALA A 270 3.81 -5.81 10.13
C ALA A 270 3.22 -5.12 8.89
N HIS A 271 3.93 -5.14 7.76
CA HIS A 271 3.46 -4.62 6.49
C HIS A 271 2.22 -5.35 6.00
N PHE A 272 2.27 -6.69 5.94
CA PHE A 272 1.15 -7.53 5.53
C PHE A 272 -0.09 -7.36 6.43
N MET A 273 0.10 -7.28 7.75
CA MET A 273 -1.00 -7.07 8.69
C MET A 273 -1.68 -5.71 8.48
N LEU A 274 -0.91 -4.66 8.16
CA LEU A 274 -1.45 -3.34 7.85
C LEU A 274 -2.26 -3.38 6.55
N LEU A 275 -1.75 -4.05 5.51
CA LEU A 275 -2.45 -4.26 4.25
C LEU A 275 -3.74 -5.08 4.42
N LEU A 276 -3.72 -6.12 5.25
CA LEU A 276 -4.89 -6.95 5.52
C LEU A 276 -5.98 -6.17 6.26
N ASP A 277 -5.60 -5.39 7.29
CA ASP A 277 -6.50 -4.48 7.99
C ASP A 277 -7.09 -3.42 7.03
N PHE A 278 -6.26 -2.86 6.16
CA PHE A 278 -6.68 -1.93 5.11
C PHE A 278 -7.68 -2.56 4.11
N ALA A 279 -7.36 -3.74 3.58
CA ALA A 279 -8.21 -4.47 2.64
C ALA A 279 -9.53 -4.93 3.27
N GLY A 280 -9.47 -5.41 4.52
CA GLY A 280 -10.62 -5.82 5.31
C GLY A 280 -11.56 -4.65 5.58
N PHE A 281 -11.02 -3.50 5.98
CA PHE A 281 -11.79 -2.27 6.18
C PHE A 281 -12.58 -1.90 4.91
N PHE A 282 -11.92 -1.86 3.76
CA PHE A 282 -12.58 -1.51 2.50
C PHE A 282 -13.63 -2.53 2.05
N THR A 283 -13.31 -3.81 2.15
CA THR A 283 -14.22 -4.88 1.78
C THR A 283 -15.48 -4.84 2.64
N PHE A 284 -15.33 -4.59 3.94
CA PHE A 284 -16.44 -4.44 4.87
C PHE A 284 -17.30 -3.22 4.56
N GLN A 285 -16.67 -2.05 4.33
CA GLN A 285 -17.38 -0.81 3.96
C GLN A 285 -18.23 -0.99 2.69
N VAL A 286 -17.69 -1.67 1.68
CA VAL A 286 -18.40 -1.94 0.43
C VAL A 286 -19.53 -2.96 0.60
N ALA A 287 -19.36 -3.93 1.50
CA ALA A 287 -20.34 -4.98 1.77
C ALA A 287 -21.58 -4.48 2.53
N GLN A 288 -21.46 -3.40 3.30
CA GLN A 288 -22.61 -2.85 4.01
C GLN A 288 -23.70 -2.45 3.01
N PRO A 289 -24.95 -2.90 3.22
CA PRO A 289 -26.07 -2.41 2.44
C PRO A 289 -26.18 -0.91 2.68
N THR A 290 -26.31 -0.13 1.60
CA THR A 290 -26.73 1.28 1.69
C THR A 290 -28.12 1.26 2.30
N SER A 291 -28.19 1.42 3.62
CA SER A 291 -29.45 1.58 4.34
C SER A 291 -30.15 2.78 3.73
N GLY A 292 -31.11 2.52 2.82
CA GLY A 292 -31.82 3.50 2.00
C GLY A 292 -32.78 4.41 2.76
N GLY A 293 -32.41 4.77 3.98
CA GLY A 293 -33.17 5.51 4.98
C GLY A 293 -32.34 5.33 6.25
N ILE A 294 -31.67 6.34 6.75
CA ILE A 294 -32.31 7.44 7.46
C ILE A 294 -31.23 8.53 7.55
N LYS A 295 -31.51 9.69 6.94
CA LYS A 295 -30.70 10.92 7.04
C LYS A 295 -30.78 11.58 8.43
N GLN A 296 -31.35 10.93 9.45
CA GLN A 296 -31.64 11.57 10.74
C GLN A 296 -30.43 11.70 11.66
N SER A 297 -29.38 10.88 11.56
CA SER A 297 -28.32 10.89 12.59
C SER A 297 -27.43 12.16 12.60
N GLY A 298 -27.37 12.92 11.50
CA GLY A 298 -26.63 14.18 11.44
C GLY A 298 -27.49 15.40 11.75
N GLU A 299 -28.74 15.41 11.26
CA GLU A 299 -29.70 16.48 11.50
C GLU A 299 -30.32 16.42 12.91
N GLU A 300 -30.43 15.24 13.56
CA GLU A 300 -30.87 15.17 14.96
C GLU A 300 -29.83 15.72 15.94
N VAL A 301 -28.53 15.57 15.66
CA VAL A 301 -27.49 16.14 16.53
C VAL A 301 -27.38 17.66 16.37
N LEU A 302 -27.58 18.18 15.16
CA LEU A 302 -27.67 19.64 14.95
C LEU A 302 -29.00 20.21 15.46
N GLY A 303 -30.11 19.47 15.35
CA GLY A 303 -31.40 19.84 15.91
C GLY A 303 -31.41 19.87 17.44
N LEU A 304 -30.73 18.90 18.09
CA LEU A 304 -30.59 18.86 19.55
C LEU A 304 -29.67 19.96 20.12
N LEU A 305 -28.76 20.50 19.32
CA LEU A 305 -27.91 21.64 19.73
C LEU A 305 -28.53 23.00 19.38
N ALA A 306 -29.43 23.07 18.40
CA ALA A 306 -30.15 24.30 18.07
C ALA A 306 -31.31 24.60 19.03
N GLN A 307 -31.73 23.63 19.85
CA GLN A 307 -32.91 23.75 20.71
C GLN A 307 -32.62 24.29 22.11
N THR A 308 -31.37 24.67 22.44
CA THR A 308 -30.99 25.14 23.78
C THR A 308 -30.91 26.67 23.95
N ASP A 309 -31.14 27.47 22.90
CA ASP A 309 -30.91 28.93 22.97
C ASP A 309 -32.17 29.80 23.11
N ASP A 310 -33.39 29.22 23.16
CA ASP A 310 -34.64 30.00 23.14
C ASP A 310 -35.42 30.11 24.47
N ASP A 311 -34.93 29.54 25.58
CA ASP A 311 -35.71 29.47 26.84
C ASP A 311 -35.39 30.56 27.90
N ASP A 312 -34.56 31.57 27.61
CA ASP A 312 -34.12 32.58 28.60
C ASP A 312 -34.78 33.98 28.50
N ASN A 313 -35.98 34.10 27.89
CA ASN A 313 -36.78 35.34 27.93
C ASN A 313 -38.14 35.15 28.62
N CYS A 314 -38.14 35.14 29.96
CA CYS A 314 -39.30 35.43 30.81
C CYS A 314 -38.90 36.25 32.04
#